data_AF-A0AAN8BST8-F1
#
_entry.id   AF-A0AAN8BST8-F1
#
_cell.length_a   1.000
_cell.length_b   1.000
_cell.length_c   1.000
_cell.angle_alpha   90.00
_cell.angle_beta   90.00
_cell.angle_gamma   90.00
#
_symmetry.space_group_name_H-M   'P 1'
#
loop_
_entity.id
_entity.type
_entity.pdbx_description
1 polymer ?
#
loop_
_entity_poly.entity_id
_entity_poly.type
_entity_poly.pdbx_seq_one_letter_code
_entity_poly.pdbx_strand_id
1 'polypeptide(L)'
;MTKSARADMITVLAMQWNHRKVENLHKTLSMRFVKTTQKAQTEVDNLESLKQELNISLEDTEQWVLEVKQWAATDSNQTRHRKRRRLTELKKKLRERILQYNTIDTCTETIDTEAACSLSEDVILPWEAQGDMVNLRTKRRLFDQVMLVRRMEEEKVIIVKEMTQHCQNLRQALEKLDHLLHQTKDDIRNQSMFHKY
;
A
#
# COMPACT_ATOMS: atom_id res chain seq x y z
N MET A 1 -10.85 -4.54 42.94
CA MET A 1 -10.52 -5.63 41.98
C MET A 1 -9.07 -6.03 42.15
N THR A 2 -8.81 -7.29 42.50
CA THR A 2 -7.46 -7.85 42.61
C THR A 2 -6.77 -7.89 41.24
N LYS A 3 -5.43 -7.87 41.20
CA LYS A 3 -4.67 -7.94 39.93
C LYS A 3 -4.98 -9.23 39.14
N SER A 4 -5.24 -10.34 39.82
CA SER A 4 -5.65 -11.61 39.21
C SER A 4 -6.98 -11.50 38.46
N ALA A 5 -8.03 -10.90 39.05
CA ALA A 5 -9.31 -10.73 38.38
C ALA A 5 -9.24 -9.88 37.09
N ARG A 6 -8.26 -8.95 36.98
CA ARG A 6 -8.03 -8.15 35.75
C ARG A 6 -7.31 -8.94 34.66
N ALA A 7 -6.31 -9.74 35.02
CA ALA A 7 -5.61 -10.61 34.07
C ALA A 7 -6.56 -11.66 33.48
N ASP A 8 -7.45 -12.21 34.29
CA ASP A 8 -8.48 -13.16 33.85
C ASP A 8 -9.48 -12.49 32.90
N MET A 9 -9.88 -11.24 33.18
CA MET A 9 -10.78 -10.49 32.30
C MET A 9 -10.17 -10.20 30.92
N ILE A 10 -8.89 -9.79 30.85
CA ILE A 10 -8.20 -9.56 29.57
C ILE A 10 -8.11 -10.87 28.78
N THR A 11 -7.80 -11.97 29.45
CA THR A 11 -7.72 -13.30 28.83
C THR A 11 -9.07 -13.71 28.25
N VAL A 12 -10.16 -13.55 29.01
CA VAL A 12 -11.52 -13.83 28.55
C VAL A 12 -11.90 -12.97 27.35
N LEU A 13 -11.60 -11.67 27.37
CA LEU A 13 -11.87 -10.77 26.24
C LEU A 13 -11.07 -11.17 24.99
N ALA A 14 -9.80 -11.54 25.15
CA ALA A 14 -8.97 -12.01 24.05
C ALA A 14 -9.50 -13.33 23.46
N MET A 15 -9.93 -14.27 24.31
CA MET A 15 -10.57 -15.52 23.87
C MET A 15 -11.88 -15.26 23.12
N GLN A 16 -12.74 -14.38 23.63
CA GLN A 16 -13.99 -14.01 22.96
C GLN A 16 -13.74 -13.32 21.61
N TRP A 17 -12.74 -12.45 21.53
CA TRP A 17 -12.36 -11.80 20.29
C TRP A 17 -11.82 -12.81 19.27
N ASN A 18 -10.96 -13.73 19.69
CA ASN A 18 -10.46 -14.82 18.85
C ASN A 18 -11.61 -15.70 18.35
N HIS A 19 -12.55 -16.05 19.23
CA HIS A 19 -13.72 -16.86 18.88
C HIS A 19 -14.58 -16.16 17.82
N ARG A 20 -14.96 -14.90 18.05
CA ARG A 20 -15.71 -14.10 17.06
C ARG A 20 -14.97 -13.95 15.74
N LYS A 21 -13.63 -13.83 15.79
CA LYS A 21 -12.81 -13.79 14.59
C LYS A 21 -12.89 -15.09 13.80
N VAL A 22 -12.75 -16.24 14.45
CA VAL A 22 -12.84 -17.55 13.78
C VAL A 22 -14.25 -17.76 13.21
N GLU A 23 -15.30 -17.48 13.98
CA GLU A 23 -16.69 -17.64 13.53
C GLU A 23 -17.04 -16.76 12.33
N ASN A 24 -16.50 -15.55 12.25
CA ASN A 24 -16.82 -14.60 11.17
C ASN A 24 -15.74 -14.50 10.08
N LEU A 25 -14.68 -15.34 10.15
CA LEU A 25 -13.58 -15.26 9.20
C LEU A 25 -14.05 -15.54 7.78
N HIS A 26 -14.84 -16.60 7.57
CA HIS A 26 -15.39 -16.94 6.26
C HIS A 26 -16.23 -15.80 5.64
N LYS A 27 -17.09 -15.13 6.44
CA LYS A 27 -17.87 -13.97 5.99
C LYS A 27 -16.98 -12.79 5.63
N THR A 28 -15.97 -12.53 6.46
CA THR A 28 -15.01 -11.43 6.26
C THR A 28 -14.19 -11.63 5.00
N LEU A 29 -13.62 -12.82 4.81
CA LEU A 29 -12.82 -13.17 3.64
C LEU A 29 -13.67 -13.17 2.37
N SER A 30 -14.88 -13.73 2.41
CA SER A 30 -15.82 -13.70 1.28
C SER A 30 -16.19 -12.27 0.87
N MET A 31 -16.56 -11.43 1.84
CA MET A 31 -16.92 -10.04 1.57
C MET A 31 -15.71 -9.22 1.07
N ARG A 32 -14.52 -9.44 1.62
CA ARG A 32 -13.28 -8.81 1.14
C ARG A 32 -12.97 -9.28 -0.28
N PHE A 33 -13.11 -10.58 -0.58
CA PHE A 33 -12.92 -11.10 -1.93
C PHE A 33 -13.83 -10.43 -2.96
N VAL A 34 -15.12 -10.32 -2.67
CA VAL A 34 -16.10 -9.68 -3.56
C VAL A 34 -15.75 -8.20 -3.77
N LYS A 35 -15.50 -7.46 -2.69
CA LYS A 35 -15.15 -6.02 -2.75
C LYS A 35 -13.84 -5.78 -3.50
N THR A 36 -12.81 -6.56 -3.20
CA THR A 36 -11.52 -6.48 -3.90
C THR A 36 -11.68 -6.81 -5.37
N THR A 37 -12.50 -7.80 -5.73
CA THR A 37 -12.74 -8.16 -7.13
C THR A 37 -13.45 -7.07 -7.90
N GLN A 38 -14.52 -6.51 -7.32
CA GLN A 38 -15.24 -5.40 -7.92
C GLN A 38 -14.34 -4.16 -8.08
N LYS A 39 -13.58 -3.82 -7.04
CA LYS A 39 -12.63 -2.71 -7.10
C LYS A 39 -11.56 -2.96 -8.15
N ALA A 40 -10.97 -4.15 -8.21
CA ALA A 40 -9.98 -4.49 -9.22
C ALA A 40 -10.52 -4.31 -10.64
N GLN A 41 -11.76 -4.73 -10.90
CA GLN A 41 -12.40 -4.50 -12.20
C GLN A 41 -12.52 -3.01 -12.50
N THR A 42 -13.02 -2.23 -11.53
CA THR A 42 -13.14 -0.77 -11.67
C THR A 42 -11.79 -0.12 -11.98
N GLU A 43 -10.71 -0.55 -11.32
CA GLU A 43 -9.38 0.00 -11.57
C GLU A 43 -8.79 -0.41 -12.94
N VAL A 44 -9.14 -1.59 -13.44
CA VAL A 44 -8.81 -2.03 -14.81
C VAL A 44 -9.55 -1.16 -15.83
N ASP A 45 -10.86 -0.96 -15.65
CA ASP A 45 -11.67 -0.12 -16.54
C ASP A 45 -11.17 1.35 -16.54
N ASN A 46 -10.79 1.85 -15.37
CA ASN A 46 -10.16 3.17 -15.21
C ASN A 46 -8.81 3.25 -15.94
N LEU A 47 -8.00 2.20 -15.88
CA LEU A 47 -6.71 2.14 -16.58
C LEU A 47 -6.90 2.10 -18.09
N GLU A 48 -7.87 1.33 -18.59
CA GLU A 48 -8.22 1.28 -20.02
C GLU A 48 -8.71 2.64 -20.52
N SER A 49 -9.59 3.29 -19.76
CA SER A 49 -10.07 4.64 -20.07
C SER A 49 -8.91 5.63 -20.14
N LEU A 50 -7.97 5.56 -19.18
CA LEU A 50 -6.80 6.44 -19.16
C LEU A 50 -5.83 6.17 -20.32
N LYS A 51 -5.68 4.90 -20.74
CA LYS A 51 -4.89 4.56 -21.94
C LYS A 51 -5.53 5.11 -23.21
N GLN A 52 -6.86 5.05 -23.32
CA GLN A 52 -7.61 5.64 -24.44
C GLN A 52 -7.49 7.17 -24.46
N GLU A 53 -7.67 7.84 -23.32
CA GLU A 53 -7.54 9.30 -23.18
C GLU A 53 -6.17 9.80 -23.66
N LEU A 54 -5.13 9.04 -23.36
CA LEU A 54 -3.75 9.42 -23.67
C LEU A 54 -3.25 8.88 -25.02
N ASN A 55 -4.04 8.04 -25.68
CA ASN A 55 -3.68 7.33 -26.92
C ASN A 55 -2.34 6.57 -26.81
N ILE A 56 -2.18 5.82 -25.72
CA ILE A 56 -0.93 5.13 -25.35
C ILE A 56 -1.06 3.62 -25.59
N SER A 57 -0.02 3.00 -26.17
CA SER A 57 0.05 1.55 -26.36
C SER A 57 0.32 0.79 -25.05
N LEU A 58 0.07 -0.52 -25.05
CA LEU A 58 0.50 -1.40 -23.96
C LEU A 58 2.02 -1.34 -23.77
N GLU A 59 2.78 -1.30 -24.87
CA GLU A 59 4.25 -1.26 -24.88
C GLU A 59 4.79 0.02 -24.22
N ASP A 60 4.19 1.17 -24.53
CA ASP A 60 4.52 2.46 -23.90
C ASP A 60 4.26 2.43 -22.39
N THR A 61 3.17 1.78 -21.97
CA THR A 61 2.82 1.65 -20.55
C THR A 61 3.88 0.83 -19.80
N GLU A 62 4.32 -0.29 -20.38
CA GLU A 62 5.37 -1.12 -19.79
C GLU A 62 6.72 -0.41 -19.76
N GLN A 63 7.06 0.29 -20.84
CA GLN A 63 8.25 1.09 -20.94
C GLN A 63 8.30 2.17 -19.85
N TRP A 64 7.21 2.91 -19.61
CA TRP A 64 7.17 3.93 -18.57
C TRP A 64 7.29 3.33 -17.17
N VAL A 65 6.72 2.15 -16.94
CA VAL A 65 6.91 1.42 -15.67
C VAL A 65 8.37 1.04 -15.47
N LEU A 66 9.07 0.61 -16.52
CA LEU A 66 10.50 0.29 -16.46
C LEU A 66 11.34 1.54 -16.18
N GLU A 67 11.08 2.64 -16.88
CA GLU A 67 11.75 3.93 -16.67
C GLU A 67 11.61 4.42 -15.23
N VAL A 68 10.40 4.39 -14.67
CA VAL A 68 10.15 4.80 -13.27
C VAL A 68 10.89 3.88 -12.30
N LYS A 69 10.91 2.56 -12.54
CA LYS A 69 11.65 1.60 -11.70
C LYS A 69 13.16 1.83 -11.76
N GLN A 70 13.72 2.06 -12.94
CA GLN A 70 15.14 2.36 -13.14
C GLN A 70 15.52 3.69 -12.48
N TRP A 71 14.67 4.71 -12.62
CA TRP A 71 14.87 5.99 -11.96
C TRP A 71 14.90 5.82 -10.44
N ALA A 72 13.94 5.08 -9.86
CA ALA A 72 13.89 4.81 -8.42
C ALA A 72 15.11 4.02 -7.93
N ALA A 73 15.64 3.09 -8.72
CA ALA A 73 16.86 2.34 -8.39
C ALA A 73 18.12 3.23 -8.40
N THR A 74 18.13 4.25 -9.27
CA THR A 74 19.26 5.18 -9.41
C THR A 74 19.19 6.34 -8.41
N ASP A 75 18.00 6.67 -7.91
CA ASP A 75 17.77 7.73 -6.92
C ASP A 75 18.09 7.27 -5.49
N SER A 76 19.38 7.22 -5.15
CA SER A 76 19.80 6.92 -3.78
C SER A 76 19.53 8.08 -2.81
N ASN A 77 19.25 7.76 -1.54
CA ASN A 77 19.14 8.76 -0.47
C ASN A 77 20.39 9.67 -0.39
N GLN A 78 21.58 9.13 -0.69
CA GLN A 78 22.82 9.89 -0.71
C GLN A 78 22.87 10.88 -1.88
N THR A 79 22.42 10.48 -3.07
CA THR A 79 22.31 11.36 -4.26
C THR A 79 21.32 12.49 -3.98
N ARG A 80 20.16 12.17 -3.40
CA ARG A 80 19.12 13.15 -3.03
C ARG A 80 19.64 14.13 -1.99
N HIS A 81 20.37 13.66 -0.98
CA HIS A 81 20.97 14.52 0.04
C HIS A 81 22.03 15.46 -0.54
N ARG A 82 22.92 14.96 -1.41
CA ARG A 82 23.92 15.79 -2.12
C ARG A 82 23.25 16.88 -2.96
N LYS A 83 22.22 16.54 -3.73
CA LYS A 83 21.47 17.51 -4.54
C LYS A 83 20.77 18.56 -3.67
N ARG A 84 20.11 18.15 -2.58
CA ARG A 84 19.47 19.06 -1.63
C ARG A 84 20.48 20.00 -0.96
N ARG A 85 21.63 19.49 -0.52
CA ARG A 85 22.72 20.33 0.03
C ARG A 85 23.20 21.38 -0.97
N ARG A 86 23.52 20.96 -2.20
CA ARG A 86 23.94 21.87 -3.27
C ARG A 86 22.87 22.92 -3.57
N LEU A 87 21.59 22.54 -3.59
CA LEU A 87 20.48 23.46 -3.78
C LEU A 87 20.40 24.49 -2.63
N THR A 88 20.55 24.06 -1.39
CA THR A 88 20.58 24.96 -0.22
C THR A 88 21.74 25.95 -0.31
N GLU A 89 22.94 25.48 -0.69
CA GLU A 89 24.11 26.34 -0.90
C GLU A 89 23.89 27.35 -2.01
N LEU A 90 23.33 26.93 -3.15
CA LEU A 90 23.02 27.83 -4.27
C LEU A 90 21.96 28.86 -3.89
N LYS A 91 20.89 28.46 -3.19
CA LYS A 91 19.89 29.38 -2.65
C LYS A 91 20.53 30.39 -1.69
N LYS A 92 21.46 29.97 -0.84
CA LYS A 92 22.19 30.88 0.06
C LYS A 92 23.04 31.89 -0.72
N LYS A 93 23.83 31.43 -1.69
CA LYS A 93 24.63 32.32 -2.56
C LYS A 93 23.77 33.30 -3.34
N LEU A 94 22.61 32.86 -3.81
CA LEU A 94 21.64 33.72 -4.50
C LEU A 94 21.12 34.82 -3.56
N ARG A 95 20.72 34.48 -2.33
CA ARG A 95 20.32 35.47 -1.32
C ARG A 95 21.41 36.49 -1.04
N GLU A 96 22.66 36.03 -0.86
CA GLU A 96 23.81 36.90 -0.62
C GLU A 96 24.07 37.86 -1.79
N ARG A 97 23.95 37.37 -3.03
CA ARG A 97 24.11 38.20 -4.24
C ARG A 97 22.98 39.21 -4.42
N ILE A 98 21.74 38.82 -4.14
CA ILE A 98 20.59 39.74 -4.19
C ILE A 98 20.76 40.83 -3.12
N LEU A 99 21.20 40.48 -1.92
CA LEU A 99 21.47 41.46 -0.87
C LEU A 99 22.56 42.46 -1.29
N GLN A 100 23.66 41.97 -1.86
CA GLN A 100 24.72 42.81 -2.41
C GLN A 100 24.23 43.72 -3.54
N TYR A 101 23.39 43.22 -4.43
CA TYR A 101 22.81 44.01 -5.51
C TYR A 101 21.90 45.12 -4.97
N ASN A 102 21.01 44.79 -4.04
CA ASN A 102 20.08 45.74 -3.42
C ASN A 102 20.79 46.81 -2.56
N THR A 103 22.03 46.59 -2.13
CA THR A 103 22.84 47.58 -1.39
C THR A 103 23.58 48.57 -2.30
N ILE A 104 23.54 48.41 -3.62
CA ILE A 104 24.20 49.32 -4.56
C ILE A 104 23.21 50.46 -4.90
N ASP A 105 23.57 51.69 -4.51
CA ASP A 105 22.77 52.94 -4.62
C ASP A 105 22.34 53.36 -6.04
N THR A 106 22.70 52.60 -7.08
CA THR A 106 22.34 52.87 -8.48
C THR A 106 21.14 52.07 -8.99
N CYS A 107 20.56 51.18 -8.18
CA CYS A 107 19.47 50.31 -8.62
C CYS A 107 18.10 50.92 -8.31
N THR A 108 17.33 51.26 -9.35
CA THR A 108 15.99 51.87 -9.25
C THR A 108 14.88 50.90 -8.85
N GLU A 109 15.13 49.59 -8.91
CA GLU A 109 14.18 48.53 -8.54
C GLU A 109 14.84 47.54 -7.58
N THR A 110 14.29 47.42 -6.36
CA THR A 110 14.75 46.46 -5.36
C THR A 110 14.23 45.07 -5.69
N ILE A 111 15.14 44.08 -5.74
CA ILE A 111 14.74 42.70 -5.98
C ILE A 111 14.20 42.10 -4.69
N ASP A 112 12.96 41.63 -4.71
CA ASP A 112 12.39 40.88 -3.61
C ASP A 112 13.13 39.53 -3.41
N THR A 113 13.89 39.48 -2.33
CA THR A 113 14.67 38.32 -1.89
C THR A 113 13.82 37.08 -1.64
N GLU A 114 12.56 37.27 -1.21
CA GLU A 114 11.68 36.17 -0.86
C GLU A 114 11.09 35.58 -2.12
N ALA A 115 10.49 36.37 -3.03
CA ALA A 115 10.03 35.90 -4.34
C ALA A 115 11.14 35.27 -5.20
N ALA A 116 12.36 35.83 -5.22
CA ALA A 116 13.46 35.27 -6.00
C ALA A 116 13.98 33.91 -5.45
N CYS A 117 13.80 33.65 -4.16
CA CYS A 117 14.27 32.42 -3.50
C CYS A 117 13.17 31.40 -3.22
N SER A 118 11.91 31.85 -3.20
CA SER A 118 10.72 31.03 -3.32
C SER A 118 10.52 30.75 -4.80
N LEU A 119 11.23 29.74 -5.28
CA LEU A 119 10.71 28.95 -6.41
C LEU A 119 9.36 28.41 -5.93
N SER A 120 8.32 29.22 -6.10
CA SER A 120 6.96 28.95 -5.69
C SER A 120 6.50 27.66 -6.38
N GLU A 121 5.57 26.99 -5.72
CA GLU A 121 5.02 25.68 -6.01
C GLU A 121 4.53 25.44 -7.46
N ASP A 122 4.49 26.50 -8.28
CA ASP A 122 3.98 26.54 -9.65
C ASP A 122 5.08 26.53 -10.74
N VAL A 123 6.36 26.43 -10.37
CA VAL A 123 7.45 26.35 -11.36
C VAL A 123 7.40 24.99 -12.05
N ILE A 124 6.86 24.99 -13.27
CA ILE A 124 7.03 23.94 -14.27
C ILE A 124 8.53 23.63 -14.34
N LEU A 125 8.92 22.42 -13.96
CA LEU A 125 10.32 22.08 -13.79
C LEU A 125 10.98 22.03 -15.17
N PRO A 126 12.27 22.40 -15.33
CA PRO A 126 12.91 22.45 -16.65
C PRO A 126 12.83 21.14 -17.45
N TRP A 127 12.74 20.00 -16.78
CA TRP A 127 12.55 18.70 -17.44
C TRP A 127 11.12 18.40 -17.89
N GLU A 128 10.12 19.19 -17.47
CA GLU A 128 8.78 19.22 -18.11
C GLU A 128 8.81 19.95 -19.46
N ALA A 129 9.83 20.79 -19.72
CA ALA A 129 10.03 21.47 -21.00
C ALA A 129 10.92 20.67 -21.99
N GLN A 130 11.42 19.49 -21.60
CA GLN A 130 12.44 18.75 -22.36
C GLN A 130 11.90 17.97 -23.58
N GLY A 131 10.68 18.24 -24.04
CA GLY A 131 10.18 17.77 -25.34
C GLY A 131 9.58 16.36 -25.36
N ASP A 132 9.23 15.79 -24.21
CA ASP A 132 8.41 14.57 -24.17
C ASP A 132 6.94 14.97 -24.40
N MET A 133 6.23 14.32 -25.34
CA MET A 133 4.84 14.68 -25.67
C MET A 133 3.88 14.53 -24.49
N VAL A 134 4.28 13.83 -23.42
CA VAL A 134 3.44 13.54 -22.25
C VAL A 134 4.03 14.07 -20.95
N ASN A 135 3.28 14.95 -20.28
CA ASN A 135 3.65 15.55 -19.01
C ASN A 135 4.02 14.49 -17.94
N LEU A 136 5.05 14.75 -17.14
CA LEU A 136 5.49 13.85 -16.06
C LEU A 136 4.36 13.51 -15.08
N ARG A 137 3.49 14.48 -14.79
CA ARG A 137 2.28 14.28 -13.96
C ARG A 137 1.36 13.20 -14.55
N THR A 138 1.22 13.19 -15.86
CA THR A 138 0.42 12.20 -16.60
C THR A 138 1.08 10.82 -16.57
N LYS A 139 2.40 10.75 -16.82
CA LYS A 139 3.17 9.50 -16.68
C LYS A 139 3.04 8.92 -15.26
N ARG A 140 3.11 9.77 -14.23
CA ARG A 140 2.92 9.37 -12.84
C ARG A 140 1.50 8.87 -12.58
N ARG A 141 0.48 9.57 -13.07
CA ARG A 141 -0.93 9.13 -12.94
C ARG A 141 -1.13 7.75 -13.57
N LEU A 142 -0.61 7.52 -14.77
CA LEU A 142 -0.65 6.21 -15.43
C LEU A 142 0.09 5.15 -14.60
N PHE A 143 1.31 5.44 -14.17
CA PHE A 143 2.09 4.53 -13.33
C PHE A 143 1.37 4.14 -12.05
N ASP A 144 0.85 5.12 -11.31
CA ASP A 144 0.14 4.91 -10.05
C ASP A 144 -1.10 4.02 -10.28
N GLN A 145 -1.84 4.24 -11.37
CA GLN A 145 -2.98 3.41 -11.77
C GLN A 145 -2.57 1.97 -12.11
N VAL A 146 -1.50 1.79 -12.90
CA VAL A 146 -0.97 0.45 -13.23
C VAL A 146 -0.53 -0.29 -11.97
N MET A 147 0.17 0.40 -11.06
CA MET A 147 0.61 -0.19 -9.81
C MET A 147 -0.57 -0.53 -8.89
N LEU A 148 -1.64 0.27 -8.91
CA LEU A 148 -2.88 -0.03 -8.19
C LEU A 148 -3.54 -1.30 -8.73
N VAL A 149 -3.69 -1.44 -10.06
CA VAL A 149 -4.24 -2.66 -10.68
C VAL A 149 -3.44 -3.89 -10.26
N ARG A 150 -2.11 -3.85 -10.41
CA ARG A 150 -1.22 -4.96 -9.99
C ARG A 150 -1.38 -5.30 -8.51
N ARG A 151 -1.44 -4.29 -7.64
CA ARG A 151 -1.67 -4.49 -6.19
C ARG A 151 -3.02 -5.17 -5.92
N MET A 152 -4.06 -4.81 -6.66
CA MET A 152 -5.39 -5.40 -6.50
C MET A 152 -5.43 -6.86 -6.98
N GLU A 153 -4.66 -7.22 -8.01
CA GLU A 153 -4.46 -8.61 -8.45
C GLU A 153 -3.71 -9.43 -7.41
N GLU A 154 -2.64 -8.89 -6.83
CA GLU A 154 -1.91 -9.52 -5.72
C GLU A 154 -2.83 -9.76 -4.52
N GLU A 155 -3.66 -8.77 -4.16
CA GLU A 155 -4.62 -8.85 -3.07
C GLU A 155 -5.66 -9.97 -3.29
N LYS A 156 -6.14 -10.16 -4.53
CA LYS A 156 -7.03 -11.30 -4.88
C LYS A 156 -6.34 -12.64 -4.57
N VAL A 157 -5.08 -12.79 -4.97
CA VAL A 157 -4.29 -14.02 -4.73
C VAL A 157 -4.08 -14.25 -3.23
N ILE A 158 -3.79 -13.21 -2.46
CA ILE A 158 -3.63 -13.29 -1.00
C ILE A 158 -4.94 -13.77 -0.35
N ILE A 159 -6.08 -13.18 -0.73
CA ILE A 159 -7.37 -13.56 -0.15
C ILE A 159 -7.70 -15.04 -0.46
N VAL A 160 -7.44 -15.51 -1.68
CA VAL A 160 -7.66 -16.92 -2.04
C VAL A 160 -6.78 -17.85 -1.19
N LYS A 161 -5.53 -17.47 -0.93
CA LYS A 161 -4.63 -18.21 -0.03
C LYS A 161 -5.17 -18.24 1.40
N GLU A 162 -5.63 -17.11 1.93
CA GLU A 162 -6.24 -17.01 3.26
C GLU A 162 -7.51 -17.88 3.38
N MET A 163 -8.37 -17.86 2.35
CA MET A 163 -9.58 -18.68 2.30
C MET A 163 -9.24 -20.17 2.27
N THR A 164 -8.26 -20.57 1.45
CA THR A 164 -7.80 -21.96 1.36
C THR A 164 -7.25 -22.44 2.69
N GLN A 165 -6.41 -21.63 3.35
CA GLN A 165 -5.89 -21.93 4.68
C GLN A 165 -7.01 -22.08 5.70
N HIS A 166 -8.02 -21.19 5.67
CA HIS A 166 -9.17 -21.29 6.57
C HIS A 166 -9.94 -22.59 6.36
N CYS A 167 -10.20 -22.99 5.11
CA CYS A 167 -10.86 -24.26 4.80
C CYS A 167 -10.04 -25.47 5.30
N GLN A 168 -8.72 -25.45 5.14
CA GLN A 168 -7.85 -26.50 5.67
C GLN A 168 -7.92 -26.59 7.20
N ASN A 169 -7.92 -25.45 7.90
CA ASN A 169 -8.04 -25.41 9.35
C ASN A 169 -9.38 -25.98 9.83
N LEU A 170 -10.49 -25.65 9.15
CA LEU A 170 -11.81 -26.20 9.46
C LEU A 170 -11.85 -27.71 9.23
N ARG A 171 -11.24 -28.20 8.14
CA ARG A 171 -11.14 -29.63 7.85
C ARG A 171 -10.37 -30.38 8.95
N GLN A 172 -9.23 -29.86 9.38
CA GLN A 172 -8.46 -30.45 10.48
C GLN A 172 -9.24 -30.44 11.80
N ALA A 173 -10.05 -29.41 12.06
CA ALA A 173 -10.89 -29.35 13.24
C ALA A 173 -12.00 -30.41 13.20
N LEU A 174 -12.62 -30.63 12.03
CA LEU A 174 -13.60 -31.69 11.82
C LEU A 174 -12.99 -33.09 12.04
N GLU A 175 -11.83 -33.36 11.45
CA GLU A 175 -11.13 -34.65 11.60
C GLU A 175 -10.81 -34.98 13.07
N LYS A 176 -10.51 -33.96 13.89
CA LYS A 176 -10.32 -34.10 15.34
C LYS A 176 -11.62 -34.40 16.07
N LEU A 177 -12.71 -33.73 15.71
CA LEU A 177 -14.03 -33.99 16.31
C LEU A 177 -14.51 -35.40 15.98
N ASP A 178 -14.30 -35.87 14.75
CA ASP A 178 -14.63 -37.23 14.35
C ASP A 178 -13.84 -38.26 15.15
N HIS A 179 -12.54 -38.05 15.37
CA HIS A 179 -11.73 -38.91 16.24
C HIS A 179 -12.28 -38.98 17.67
N LEU A 180 -12.61 -37.84 18.27
CA LEU A 180 -13.17 -37.79 19.63
C LEU A 180 -14.54 -38.46 19.71
N LEU A 181 -15.38 -38.31 18.69
CA LEU A 181 -16.68 -38.96 18.62
C LEU A 181 -16.54 -40.49 18.57
N HIS A 182 -15.60 -41.01 17.78
CA HIS A 182 -15.32 -42.45 17.73
C HIS A 182 -14.80 -42.96 19.08
N GLN A 183 -13.85 -42.26 19.70
CA GLN A 183 -13.33 -42.60 21.03
C GLN A 183 -14.44 -42.63 22.08
N THR A 184 -15.29 -41.61 22.12
CA THR A 184 -16.41 -41.54 23.08
C THR A 184 -17.41 -42.68 22.85
N LYS A 185 -17.68 -43.03 21.60
CA LYS A 185 -18.56 -44.15 21.25
C LYS A 185 -17.99 -45.49 21.72
N ASP A 186 -16.68 -45.69 21.55
CA ASP A 186 -15.99 -46.89 22.02
C ASP A 186 -15.98 -46.95 23.55
N ASP A 187 -15.75 -45.83 24.25
CA ASP A 187 -15.81 -45.74 25.71
C ASP A 187 -17.20 -46.09 26.26
N ILE A 188 -18.27 -45.57 25.65
CA ILE A 188 -19.66 -45.89 26.02
C ILE A 188 -19.95 -47.38 25.80
N ARG A 189 -19.47 -47.95 24.70
CA ARG A 189 -19.63 -49.38 24.39
C ARG A 189 -18.91 -50.23 25.44
N ASN A 190 -17.69 -49.86 25.80
CA ASN A 190 -16.90 -50.55 26.81
C ASN A 190 -17.57 -50.46 28.19
N GLN A 191 -18.02 -49.28 28.62
CA GLN A 191 -18.76 -49.11 29.89
C GLN A 191 -20.06 -49.92 29.95
N SER A 192 -20.80 -50.01 28.84
CA SER A 192 -22.03 -50.82 28.77
C SER A 192 -21.77 -52.33 28.87
N MET A 193 -20.58 -52.79 28.46
CA MET A 193 -20.15 -54.18 28.63
C MET A 193 -19.78 -54.48 30.09
N PHE A 194 -19.20 -53.52 30.81
CA PHE A 194 -18.85 -53.67 32.24
C PHE A 194 -20.06 -53.68 33.18
N HIS A 195 -21.20 -53.10 32.80
CA HIS A 195 -22.43 -53.09 33.62
C HIS A 195 -23.34 -54.32 33.42
N LYS A 196 -22.95 -55.27 32.56
CA LYS A 196 -23.70 -56.51 32.27
C LYS A 196 -23.14 -57.77 32.96
N TYR A 197 -22.13 -57.61 33.81
CA TYR A 197 -21.55 -58.65 34.68
C TYR A 197 -21.66 -58.19 36.13
#